data_AF-A0A9D8IH27-F1
#
_entry.id   AF-A0A9D8IH27-F1
#
_cell.length_a   1.000
_cell.length_b   1.000
_cell.length_c   1.000
_cell.angle_alpha   90.00
_cell.angle_beta   90.00
_cell.angle_gamma   90.00
#
_symmetry.space_group_name_H-M   'P 1'
#
loop_
_entity.id
_entity.type
_entity.pdbx_description
1 polymer ?
#
loop_
_entity_poly.entity_id
_entity_poly.type
_entity_poly.pdbx_seq_one_letter_code
_entity_poly.pdbx_strand_id
1 'polypeptide(L)'
;MTPAIQIIGLVIIISLLPITIWCVTKKKPYLRTLIFCVDPIFFIFGVILFKIDLIYEITLPEGTTIKTTLQKATLDAKEISALKERVEAQSATIDLVAKSASEAKNLSTDAKSLYEELSNKNKIADKELKNISNKILPLELKAKSLSTLIRKIRKELLLLQEILKIQQLTTAAKAGSRRDYEELNEISTKDPRIQTYTKAALNDIFFYFDAERNIGGRTLGDLIARKPIECSVDEVIDIYHNADPSLGLRESAINTLAKLKKDTAVQEICDSIYKEQNLRVIARMIRALSILTDEYFETLDINKVKTWWGKNPNKEKYKSCYKEYLEALAYIRKKSSLSDEESKYVISLLEKTIEMDPDALHARCLRAAYLANIGKYDDAEIELKEVEKRNNNYRWLYYFQAELFVWRKNYDKAIESLNQAMSISPSIENNVKNALIFKDLVKDPQIKWPSEKTK
;
A
#
# COMPACT_ATOMS: atom_id res chain seq x y z
N MET A 1 -49.27 6.93 69.85
CA MET A 1 -49.25 7.57 68.51
C MET A 1 -50.10 6.75 67.57
N THR A 2 -50.79 7.39 66.61
CA THR A 2 -51.91 6.83 65.85
C THR A 2 -51.54 5.62 64.98
N PRO A 3 -52.46 4.65 64.76
CA PRO A 3 -52.24 3.50 63.86
C PRO A 3 -51.84 3.90 62.42
N ALA A 4 -52.07 5.16 62.04
CA ALA A 4 -51.58 5.75 60.80
C ALA A 4 -50.05 5.69 60.64
N ILE A 5 -49.27 5.82 61.73
CA ILE A 5 -47.79 5.89 61.65
C ILE A 5 -47.18 4.49 61.44
N GLN A 6 -47.80 3.46 62.02
CA GLN A 6 -47.40 2.06 61.80
C GLN A 6 -47.69 1.60 60.37
N ILE A 7 -48.81 2.05 59.78
CA ILE A 7 -49.15 1.76 58.38
C ILE A 7 -48.15 2.40 57.42
N ILE A 8 -47.70 3.64 57.69
CA ILE A 8 -46.68 4.31 56.87
C ILE A 8 -45.35 3.55 56.89
N GLY A 9 -44.92 3.06 58.06
CA GLY A 9 -43.72 2.22 58.18
C GLY A 9 -43.81 0.92 57.36
N LEU A 10 -44.97 0.26 57.38
CA LEU A 10 -45.21 -0.99 56.63
C LEU A 10 -45.22 -0.77 55.11
N VAL A 11 -45.81 0.34 54.64
CA VAL A 11 -45.85 0.69 53.20
C VAL A 11 -44.44 0.99 52.66
N ILE A 12 -43.60 1.67 53.44
CA ILE A 12 -42.20 1.96 53.05
C ILE A 12 -41.42 0.64 52.85
N ILE A 13 -41.55 -0.32 53.77
CA ILE A 13 -40.86 -1.62 53.70
C ILE A 13 -41.30 -2.43 52.47
N ILE A 14 -42.60 -2.46 52.15
CA ILE A 14 -43.14 -3.24 51.03
C ILE A 14 -42.78 -2.62 49.67
N SER A 15 -42.67 -1.29 49.59
CA SER A 15 -42.35 -0.59 48.34
C SER A 15 -40.88 -0.67 47.88
N LEU A 16 -39.95 -0.96 48.80
CA LEU A 16 -38.50 -0.98 48.51
C LEU A 16 -38.02 -2.31 47.89
N LEU A 17 -38.71 -3.42 48.17
CA LEU A 17 -38.35 -4.76 47.67
C LEU A 17 -38.44 -4.92 46.13
N PRO A 18 -39.46 -4.40 45.44
CA PRO A 18 -39.55 -4.51 43.97
C PRO A 18 -38.52 -3.64 43.24
N ILE A 19 -38.19 -2.46 43.78
CA ILE A 19 -37.30 -1.47 43.15
C ILE A 19 -35.85 -1.95 43.16
N THR A 20 -35.43 -2.57 44.27
CA THR A 20 -34.10 -3.17 44.41
C THR A 20 -33.91 -4.35 43.45
N ILE A 21 -34.92 -5.23 43.33
CA ILE A 21 -34.91 -6.37 42.40
C ILE A 21 -34.89 -5.91 40.93
N TRP A 22 -35.67 -4.87 40.58
CA TRP A 22 -35.73 -4.33 39.21
C TRP A 22 -34.40 -3.70 38.77
N CYS A 23 -33.70 -2.99 39.66
CA CYS A 23 -32.42 -2.35 39.35
C CYS A 23 -31.25 -3.35 39.23
N VAL A 24 -31.28 -4.50 39.92
CA VAL A 24 -30.22 -5.52 39.84
C VAL A 24 -30.26 -6.30 38.51
N THR A 25 -31.42 -6.42 37.88
CA THR A 25 -31.59 -7.19 36.62
C THR A 25 -31.18 -6.44 35.35
N LYS A 26 -31.15 -5.10 35.36
CA LYS A 26 -30.69 -4.28 34.23
C LYS A 26 -29.29 -3.71 34.51
N LYS A 27 -28.24 -4.32 33.91
CA LYS A 27 -26.81 -3.95 34.03
C LYS A 27 -26.50 -2.47 33.67
N LYS A 28 -26.81 -1.52 34.54
CA LYS A 28 -26.38 -0.11 34.46
C LYS A 28 -25.50 0.25 35.67
N PRO A 29 -24.20 0.53 35.49
CA PRO A 29 -23.23 0.61 36.59
C PRO A 29 -23.39 1.84 37.50
N TYR A 30 -23.99 2.94 37.02
CA TYR A 30 -24.11 4.19 37.81
C TYR A 30 -25.22 4.19 38.88
N LEU A 31 -26.26 3.33 38.75
CA LEU A 31 -27.31 3.21 39.78
C LEU A 31 -26.92 2.30 40.96
N ARG A 32 -25.93 1.41 40.78
CA ARG A 32 -25.57 0.39 41.78
C ARG A 32 -24.98 0.98 43.06
N THR A 33 -24.21 2.06 42.95
CA THR A 33 -23.55 2.73 44.08
C THR A 33 -24.50 3.63 44.88
N LEU A 34 -25.59 4.12 44.27
CA LEU A 34 -26.58 4.96 44.98
C LEU A 34 -27.50 4.12 45.88
N ILE A 35 -27.85 2.91 45.44
CA ILE A 35 -28.81 2.01 46.13
C ILE A 35 -28.19 1.36 47.37
N PHE A 36 -26.91 0.98 47.31
CA PHE A 36 -26.21 0.34 48.45
C PHE A 36 -26.06 1.21 49.69
N CYS A 37 -26.11 2.54 49.54
CA CYS A 37 -25.98 3.47 50.67
C CYS A 37 -27.33 3.93 51.24
N VAL A 38 -28.39 3.93 50.44
CA VAL A 38 -29.67 4.56 50.81
C VAL A 38 -30.66 3.56 51.43
N ASP A 39 -30.68 2.31 50.96
CA ASP A 39 -31.63 1.29 51.44
C ASP A 39 -31.48 0.86 52.91
N PRO A 40 -30.26 0.72 53.48
CA PRO A 40 -30.12 0.34 54.89
C PRO A 40 -30.68 1.40 55.84
N ILE A 41 -30.56 2.67 55.45
CA ILE A 41 -30.99 3.82 56.25
C ILE A 41 -32.52 3.87 56.33
N PHE A 42 -33.21 3.66 55.21
CA PHE A 42 -34.68 3.62 55.19
C PHE A 42 -35.28 2.37 55.84
N PHE A 43 -34.60 1.23 55.76
CA PHE A 43 -35.02 0.01 56.44
C PHE A 43 -34.90 0.14 57.97
N ILE A 44 -33.79 0.69 58.47
CA ILE A 44 -33.58 0.96 59.90
C ILE A 44 -34.59 2.00 60.41
N PHE A 45 -34.87 3.04 59.64
CA PHE A 45 -35.86 4.07 59.99
C PHE A 45 -37.30 3.50 60.06
N GLY A 46 -37.66 2.58 59.17
CA GLY A 46 -38.94 1.87 59.20
C GLY A 46 -39.12 0.95 60.42
N VAL A 47 -38.04 0.28 60.86
CA VAL A 47 -38.06 -0.57 62.07
C VAL A 47 -38.17 0.26 63.36
N ILE A 48 -37.52 1.43 63.42
CA ILE A 48 -37.61 2.35 64.57
C ILE A 48 -39.03 2.90 64.73
N LEU A 49 -39.71 3.22 63.62
CA LEU A 49 -41.11 3.69 63.66
C LEU A 49 -42.12 2.60 64.09
N PHE A 50 -41.73 1.32 64.01
CA PHE A 50 -42.60 0.19 64.37
C PHE A 50 -42.55 -0.19 65.86
N LYS A 51 -41.49 0.16 66.61
CA LYS A 51 -41.28 -0.23 68.03
C LYS A 51 -41.08 0.98 68.96
N ILE A 52 -42.11 1.81 69.12
CA ILE A 52 -42.17 2.79 70.22
C ILE A 52 -43.48 2.56 70.99
N ASP A 53 -43.39 1.81 72.08
CA ASP A 53 -44.31 1.87 73.22
C ASP A 53 -43.50 2.27 74.46
N LEU A 54 -44.05 3.19 75.24
CA LEU A 54 -43.35 4.07 76.17
C LEU A 54 -44.02 3.93 77.54
N ILE A 55 -43.28 3.59 78.60
CA ILE A 55 -43.70 3.85 79.99
C ILE A 55 -42.48 4.23 80.85
N TYR A 56 -42.39 5.52 81.16
CA TYR A 56 -42.09 6.01 82.50
C TYR A 56 -43.40 6.62 83.01
N GLU A 57 -43.81 6.33 84.25
CA GLU A 57 -44.70 7.24 84.97
C GLU A 57 -44.53 7.11 86.49
N ILE A 58 -44.29 8.26 87.12
CA ILE A 58 -44.29 8.50 88.57
C ILE A 58 -45.60 9.22 88.87
N THR A 59 -46.40 8.70 89.80
CA THR A 59 -47.51 9.45 90.43
C THR A 59 -47.77 8.94 91.85
N LEU A 60 -47.66 9.86 92.82
CA LEU A 60 -48.40 9.92 94.09
C LEU A 60 -49.42 11.07 93.92
N PRO A 61 -50.55 11.23 94.68
CA PRO A 61 -50.67 10.99 96.13
C PRO A 61 -52.09 10.67 96.71
N GLU A 62 -52.15 10.58 98.05
CA GLU A 62 -53.27 10.86 98.99
C GLU A 62 -54.44 9.87 99.23
N GLY A 63 -54.79 9.69 100.54
CA GLY A 63 -56.15 9.33 100.98
C GLY A 63 -56.28 8.32 102.13
N THR A 64 -56.49 8.82 103.35
CA THR A 64 -56.76 8.18 104.66
C THR A 64 -57.95 7.18 104.68
N THR A 65 -58.08 6.14 105.53
CA THR A 65 -58.45 6.21 106.98
C THR A 65 -58.66 4.80 107.63
N ILE A 66 -58.13 4.65 108.86
CA ILE A 66 -58.73 4.04 110.08
C ILE A 66 -59.03 2.52 110.13
N LYS A 67 -58.29 1.77 110.97
CA LYS A 67 -58.81 1.19 112.25
C LYS A 67 -57.75 0.42 113.05
N THR A 68 -57.52 0.92 114.28
CA THR A 68 -57.37 0.21 115.57
C THR A 68 -56.22 -0.80 115.76
N THR A 69 -55.50 -0.92 116.86
CA THR A 69 -55.43 -0.27 118.18
C THR A 69 -54.23 -0.94 118.89
N LEU A 70 -53.30 -0.13 119.42
CA LEU A 70 -52.57 -0.35 120.67
C LEU A 70 -51.83 -1.69 120.89
N GLN A 71 -50.49 -1.65 120.88
CA GLN A 71 -49.72 -1.91 122.11
C GLN A 71 -48.25 -1.49 121.97
N LYS A 72 -47.69 -1.18 123.12
CA LYS A 72 -46.54 -0.33 123.39
C LYS A 72 -45.24 -1.15 123.37
N ALA A 73 -44.17 -0.43 123.07
CA ALA A 73 -42.86 -0.49 123.73
C ALA A 73 -41.77 -1.44 123.18
N THR A 74 -40.59 -0.81 123.00
CA THR A 74 -39.21 -1.30 123.18
C THR A 74 -38.62 -2.25 122.13
N LEU A 75 -37.70 -1.76 121.28
CA LEU A 75 -36.26 -2.12 121.31
C LEU A 75 -35.49 -1.46 120.14
N ASP A 76 -34.73 -0.41 120.46
CA ASP A 76 -33.56 0.03 119.69
C ASP A 76 -32.42 -1.01 119.87
N ALA A 77 -31.75 -1.40 118.77
CA ALA A 77 -30.32 -1.79 118.67
C ALA A 77 -30.01 -2.73 117.49
N LYS A 78 -30.98 -3.47 116.93
CA LYS A 78 -30.71 -4.48 115.88
C LYS A 78 -30.77 -3.92 114.44
N GLU A 79 -31.53 -2.85 114.22
CA GLU A 79 -31.63 -2.20 112.91
C GLU A 79 -30.38 -1.39 112.54
N ILE A 80 -29.67 -0.83 113.52
CA ILE A 80 -28.52 0.07 113.28
C ILE A 80 -27.29 -0.71 112.77
N SER A 81 -27.08 -1.97 113.19
CA SER A 81 -25.96 -2.81 112.73
C SER A 81 -26.15 -3.31 111.29
N ALA A 82 -27.36 -3.78 110.94
CA ALA A 82 -27.69 -4.23 109.60
C ALA A 82 -27.78 -3.08 108.57
N LEU A 83 -28.11 -1.86 109.04
CA LEU A 83 -28.00 -0.63 108.24
C LEU A 83 -26.53 -0.28 107.95
N LYS A 84 -25.64 -0.45 108.92
CA LYS A 84 -24.21 -0.13 108.75
C LYS A 84 -23.53 -1.04 107.71
N GLU A 85 -23.78 -2.34 107.75
CA GLU A 85 -23.23 -3.31 106.77
C GLU A 85 -23.76 -3.08 105.35
N ARG A 86 -25.03 -2.69 105.18
CA ARG A 86 -25.60 -2.29 103.89
C ARG A 86 -25.05 -0.96 103.38
N VAL A 87 -24.79 -0.01 104.27
CA VAL A 87 -24.19 1.29 103.91
C VAL A 87 -22.74 1.10 103.46
N GLU A 88 -21.98 0.19 104.09
CA GLU A 88 -20.60 -0.13 103.68
C GLU A 88 -20.53 -0.96 102.38
N ALA A 89 -21.48 -1.89 102.14
CA ALA A 89 -21.57 -2.60 100.86
C ALA A 89 -22.09 -1.70 99.71
N GLN A 90 -23.01 -0.76 100.00
CA GLN A 90 -23.44 0.26 99.04
C GLN A 90 -22.35 1.31 98.79
N SER A 91 -21.52 1.67 99.77
CA SER A 91 -20.39 2.58 99.55
C SER A 91 -19.35 1.96 98.63
N ALA A 92 -19.04 0.66 98.76
CA ALA A 92 -18.15 -0.05 97.84
C ALA A 92 -18.70 -0.10 96.39
N THR A 93 -20.03 -0.19 96.23
CA THR A 93 -20.69 -0.16 94.92
C THR A 93 -20.75 1.26 94.34
N ILE A 94 -20.96 2.27 95.20
CA ILE A 94 -20.90 3.70 94.84
C ILE A 94 -19.49 4.07 94.40
N ASP A 95 -18.43 3.56 95.06
CA ASP A 95 -17.04 3.80 94.67
C ASP A 95 -16.70 3.11 93.33
N LEU A 96 -17.21 1.91 93.08
CA LEU A 96 -17.06 1.21 91.78
C LEU A 96 -17.84 1.89 90.65
N VAL A 97 -19.05 2.39 90.93
CA VAL A 97 -19.87 3.18 90.00
C VAL A 97 -19.24 4.56 89.77
N ALA A 98 -18.68 5.20 90.79
CA ALA A 98 -17.96 6.46 90.67
C ALA A 98 -16.66 6.28 89.88
N LYS A 99 -15.93 5.16 90.09
CA LYS A 99 -14.73 4.82 89.33
C LYS A 99 -15.05 4.51 87.87
N SER A 100 -16.07 3.70 87.59
CA SER A 100 -16.52 3.42 86.22
C SER A 100 -17.12 4.64 85.53
N ALA A 101 -17.83 5.51 86.25
CA ALA A 101 -18.29 6.80 85.74
C ALA A 101 -17.13 7.77 85.46
N SER A 102 -16.07 7.74 86.29
CA SER A 102 -14.84 8.50 86.07
C SER A 102 -14.06 7.97 84.86
N GLU A 103 -13.91 6.66 84.71
CA GLU A 103 -13.31 6.00 83.54
C GLU A 103 -14.12 6.27 82.26
N ALA A 104 -15.45 6.19 82.31
CA ALA A 104 -16.33 6.54 81.19
C ALA A 104 -16.26 8.02 80.82
N LYS A 105 -16.11 8.91 81.80
CA LYS A 105 -15.89 10.35 81.58
C LYS A 105 -14.54 10.61 80.91
N ASN A 106 -13.48 9.94 81.37
CA ASN A 106 -12.14 10.05 80.77
C ASN A 106 -12.12 9.51 79.34
N LEU A 107 -12.74 8.35 79.10
CA LEU A 107 -12.93 7.80 77.76
C LEU A 107 -13.76 8.71 76.86
N SER A 108 -14.79 9.38 77.40
CA SER A 108 -15.58 10.35 76.64
C SER A 108 -14.79 11.61 76.31
N THR A 109 -13.92 12.09 77.20
CA THR A 109 -13.04 13.23 76.91
C THR A 109 -11.94 12.86 75.91
N ASP A 110 -11.39 11.65 76.00
CA ASP A 110 -10.41 11.12 75.04
C ASP A 110 -11.03 10.88 73.67
N ALA A 111 -12.27 10.36 73.63
CA ALA A 111 -13.02 10.23 72.38
C ALA A 111 -13.26 11.62 71.74
N LYS A 112 -13.61 12.63 72.54
CA LYS A 112 -13.84 13.99 72.04
C LYS A 112 -12.56 14.63 71.51
N SER A 113 -11.44 14.49 72.21
CA SER A 113 -10.14 15.02 71.74
C SER A 113 -9.67 14.32 70.47
N LEU A 114 -9.86 13.00 70.36
CA LEU A 114 -9.61 12.24 69.13
C LEU A 114 -10.52 12.69 67.97
N TYR A 115 -11.81 12.92 68.22
CA TYR A 115 -12.73 13.45 67.20
C TYR A 115 -12.31 14.85 66.72
N GLU A 116 -11.86 15.71 67.61
CA GLU A 116 -11.36 17.04 67.27
C GLU A 116 -10.05 16.97 66.47
N GLU A 117 -9.12 16.09 66.85
CA GLU A 117 -7.89 15.84 66.10
C GLU A 117 -8.17 15.29 64.69
N LEU A 118 -9.09 14.32 64.58
CA LEU A 118 -9.49 13.69 63.32
C LEU A 118 -10.22 14.70 62.41
N SER A 119 -11.08 15.55 62.99
CA SER A 119 -11.72 16.67 62.29
C SER A 119 -10.71 17.68 61.74
N ASN A 120 -9.69 18.05 62.53
CA ASN A 120 -8.61 18.94 62.07
C ASN A 120 -7.75 18.30 60.98
N LYS A 121 -7.40 17.02 61.11
CA LYS A 121 -6.71 16.26 60.06
C LYS A 121 -7.52 16.20 58.77
N ASN A 122 -8.83 15.98 58.84
CA ASN A 122 -9.72 16.01 57.68
C ASN A 122 -9.74 17.39 57.00
N LYS A 123 -9.80 18.49 57.76
CA LYS A 123 -9.72 19.85 57.19
C LYS A 123 -8.39 20.11 56.48
N ILE A 124 -7.28 19.62 57.03
CA ILE A 124 -5.95 19.73 56.39
C ILE A 124 -5.93 18.91 55.11
N ALA A 125 -6.40 17.66 55.15
CA ALA A 125 -6.51 16.79 53.98
C ALA A 125 -7.39 17.40 52.88
N ASP A 126 -8.53 18.01 53.22
CA ASP A 126 -9.41 18.70 52.26
C ASP A 126 -8.71 19.89 51.61
N LYS A 127 -7.94 20.65 52.39
CA LYS A 127 -7.16 21.79 51.88
C LYS A 127 -6.05 21.32 50.93
N GLU A 128 -5.35 20.24 51.28
CA GLU A 128 -4.33 19.63 50.43
C GLU A 128 -4.94 19.04 49.15
N LEU A 129 -6.06 18.33 49.24
CA LEU A 129 -6.83 17.82 48.10
C LEU A 129 -7.25 18.96 47.17
N LYS A 130 -7.73 20.08 47.71
CA LYS A 130 -8.10 21.26 46.91
C LYS A 130 -6.89 21.88 46.21
N ASN A 131 -5.75 21.95 46.88
CA ASN A 131 -4.49 22.44 46.29
C ASN A 131 -4.00 21.51 45.16
N ILE A 132 -4.05 20.20 45.38
CA ILE A 132 -3.73 19.18 44.38
C ILE A 132 -4.68 19.30 43.18
N SER A 133 -5.99 19.39 43.42
CA SER A 133 -7.01 19.55 42.37
C SER A 133 -6.77 20.81 41.53
N ASN A 134 -6.43 21.94 42.16
CA ASN A 134 -6.12 23.18 41.47
C ASN A 134 -4.87 23.07 40.56
N LYS A 135 -3.92 22.20 40.91
CA LYS A 135 -2.73 21.92 40.09
C LYS A 135 -2.99 20.89 38.98
N ILE A 136 -3.89 19.91 39.21
CA ILE A 136 -4.22 18.86 38.24
C ILE A 136 -5.06 19.41 37.09
N LEU A 137 -6.08 20.23 37.36
CA LEU A 137 -6.99 20.76 36.33
C LEU A 137 -6.28 21.42 35.13
N PRO A 138 -5.31 22.35 35.31
CA PRO A 138 -4.59 22.93 34.18
C PRO A 138 -3.70 21.93 33.43
N LEU A 139 -3.21 20.88 34.10
CA LEU A 139 -2.47 19.80 33.46
C LEU A 139 -3.38 18.93 32.58
N GLU A 140 -4.59 18.62 33.04
CA GLU A 140 -5.60 17.90 32.23
C GLU A 140 -5.98 18.67 30.96
N LEU A 141 -6.16 20.00 31.08
CA LEU A 141 -6.45 20.85 29.92
C LEU A 141 -5.29 20.86 28.91
N LYS A 142 -4.03 20.94 29.38
CA LYS A 142 -2.83 20.81 28.53
C LYS A 142 -2.74 19.43 27.89
N ALA A 143 -3.03 18.35 28.62
CA ALA A 143 -3.04 17.00 28.06
C ALA A 143 -4.07 16.86 26.93
N LYS A 144 -5.27 17.44 27.11
CA LYS A 144 -6.31 17.45 26.08
C LYS A 144 -5.90 18.25 24.83
N SER A 145 -5.30 19.43 25.00
CA SER A 145 -4.80 20.22 23.87
C SER A 145 -3.68 19.49 23.13
N LEU A 146 -2.74 18.88 23.86
CA LEU A 146 -1.65 18.08 23.28
C LEU A 146 -2.19 16.89 22.48
N SER A 147 -3.19 16.17 23.01
CA SER A 147 -3.83 15.05 22.32
C SER A 147 -4.48 15.48 20.99
N THR A 148 -5.05 16.68 20.95
CA THR A 148 -5.67 17.26 19.76
C THR A 148 -4.61 17.61 18.72
N LEU A 149 -3.49 18.18 19.16
CA LEU A 149 -2.34 18.48 18.30
C LEU A 149 -1.71 17.20 17.73
N ILE A 150 -1.50 16.17 18.55
CA ILE A 150 -0.98 14.87 18.11
C ILE A 150 -1.88 14.27 17.02
N ARG A 151 -3.21 14.35 17.18
CA ARG A 151 -4.16 13.89 16.16
C ARG A 151 -4.03 14.68 14.86
N LYS A 152 -3.80 15.99 14.92
CA LYS A 152 -3.58 16.83 13.73
C LYS A 152 -2.26 16.45 13.04
N ILE A 153 -1.17 16.36 13.78
CA ILE A 153 0.16 15.96 13.27
C ILE A 153 0.09 14.57 12.62
N ARG A 154 -0.60 13.60 13.24
CA ARG A 154 -0.78 12.27 12.63
C ARG A 154 -1.49 12.32 11.29
N LYS A 155 -2.49 13.18 11.13
CA LYS A 155 -3.20 13.36 9.85
C LYS A 155 -2.29 14.00 8.79
N GLU A 156 -1.51 15.00 9.18
CA GLU A 156 -0.54 15.65 8.29
C GLU A 156 0.59 14.70 7.88
N LEU A 157 1.09 13.88 8.81
CA LEU A 157 2.10 12.86 8.54
C LEU A 157 1.61 11.82 7.53
N LEU A 158 0.38 11.33 7.67
CA LEU A 158 -0.22 10.40 6.72
C LEU A 158 -0.33 11.03 5.33
N LEU A 159 -0.74 12.30 5.24
CA LEU A 159 -0.80 13.02 3.96
C LEU A 159 0.59 13.16 3.33
N LEU A 160 1.61 13.50 4.11
CA LEU A 160 2.99 13.62 3.62
C LEU A 160 3.54 12.28 3.12
N GLN A 161 3.20 11.17 3.77
CA GLN A 161 3.57 9.82 3.33
C GLN A 161 2.94 9.48 1.97
N GLU A 162 1.66 9.81 1.77
CA GLU A 162 0.99 9.62 0.47
C GLU A 162 1.59 10.51 -0.63
N ILE A 163 1.92 11.77 -0.31
CA ILE A 163 2.59 12.67 -1.26
C ILE A 163 3.97 12.14 -1.64
N LEU A 164 4.73 11.64 -0.67
CA LEU A 164 6.04 11.02 -0.93
C LEU A 164 5.89 9.80 -1.85
N LYS A 165 4.89 8.95 -1.60
CA LYS A 165 4.58 7.81 -2.47
C LYS A 165 4.26 8.25 -3.90
N ILE A 166 3.43 9.29 -4.06
CA ILE A 166 3.12 9.88 -5.38
C ILE A 166 4.40 10.34 -6.08
N GLN A 167 5.32 11.02 -5.39
CA GLN A 167 6.58 11.48 -5.98
C GLN A 167 7.49 10.31 -6.39
N GLN A 168 7.56 9.25 -5.57
CA GLN A 168 8.31 8.03 -5.89
C GLN A 168 7.76 7.35 -7.15
N LEU A 169 6.43 7.17 -7.23
CA LEU A 169 5.77 6.60 -8.41
C LEU A 169 5.97 7.48 -9.64
N THR A 170 5.88 8.80 -9.49
CA THR A 170 6.11 9.76 -10.58
C THR A 170 7.52 9.65 -11.15
N THR A 171 8.51 9.55 -10.26
CA THR A 171 9.92 9.41 -10.65
C THR A 171 10.16 8.08 -11.36
N ALA A 172 9.61 6.98 -10.84
CA ALA A 172 9.70 5.66 -11.45
C ALA A 172 8.99 5.60 -12.81
N ALA A 173 7.81 6.22 -12.93
CA ALA A 173 7.08 6.35 -14.19
C ALA A 173 7.88 7.14 -15.23
N LYS A 174 8.45 8.30 -14.87
CA LYS A 174 9.36 9.05 -15.75
C LYS A 174 10.62 8.26 -16.10
N ALA A 175 11.08 7.38 -15.21
CA ALA A 175 12.15 6.43 -15.49
C ALA A 175 11.74 5.30 -16.46
N GLY A 176 10.47 5.20 -16.83
CA GLY A 176 9.93 4.28 -17.82
C GLY A 176 8.98 3.23 -17.25
N SER A 177 8.74 3.17 -15.94
CA SER A 177 7.95 2.09 -15.33
C SER A 177 6.45 2.25 -15.59
N ARG A 178 5.89 1.37 -16.43
CA ARG A 178 4.44 1.30 -16.68
C ARG A 178 3.64 0.91 -15.44
N ARG A 179 4.12 -0.06 -14.65
CA ARG A 179 3.45 -0.51 -13.43
C ARG A 179 3.26 0.63 -12.43
N ASP A 180 4.29 1.45 -12.20
CA ASP A 180 4.21 2.57 -11.26
C ASP A 180 3.28 3.69 -11.77
N TYR A 181 3.22 3.89 -13.09
CA TYR A 181 2.26 4.80 -13.72
C TYR A 181 0.81 4.32 -13.58
N GLU A 182 0.57 3.03 -13.76
CA GLU A 182 -0.76 2.42 -13.55
C GLU A 182 -1.17 2.51 -12.06
N GLU A 183 -0.27 2.21 -11.12
CA GLU A 183 -0.53 2.39 -9.69
C GLU A 183 -0.86 3.86 -9.33
N LEU A 184 -0.14 4.82 -9.93
CA LEU A 184 -0.42 6.23 -9.74
C LEU A 184 -1.82 6.63 -10.24
N ASN A 185 -2.24 6.09 -11.39
CA ASN A 185 -3.59 6.28 -11.92
C ASN A 185 -4.66 5.72 -10.98
N GLU A 186 -4.42 4.54 -10.38
CA GLU A 186 -5.35 3.95 -9.40
C GLU A 186 -5.48 4.79 -8.12
N ILE A 187 -4.37 5.31 -7.59
CA ILE A 187 -4.35 6.17 -6.39
C ILE A 187 -5.21 7.43 -6.62
N SER A 188 -5.21 7.98 -7.84
CA SER A 188 -5.96 9.19 -8.19
C SER A 188 -7.47 9.09 -7.89
N THR A 189 -8.00 7.87 -7.79
CA THR A 189 -9.43 7.60 -7.64
C THR A 189 -9.90 7.45 -6.19
N LYS A 190 -8.98 7.31 -5.22
CA LYS A 190 -9.32 6.79 -3.87
C LYS A 190 -9.49 7.85 -2.78
N ASP A 191 -8.72 8.94 -2.78
CA ASP A 191 -8.79 9.97 -1.72
C ASP A 191 -8.85 11.40 -2.31
N PRO A 192 -9.93 12.17 -2.07
CA PRO A 192 -10.06 13.55 -2.56
C PRO A 192 -8.94 14.49 -2.13
N ARG A 193 -8.28 14.22 -1.00
CA ARG A 193 -7.22 15.09 -0.45
C ARG A 193 -5.92 15.01 -1.25
N ILE A 194 -5.66 13.87 -1.89
CA ILE A 194 -4.44 13.66 -2.70
C ILE A 194 -4.67 13.81 -4.20
N GLN A 195 -5.94 13.85 -4.62
CA GLN A 195 -6.34 13.91 -6.03
C GLN A 195 -5.65 15.03 -6.81
N THR A 196 -5.52 16.23 -6.22
CA THR A 196 -4.82 17.36 -6.85
C THR A 196 -3.35 17.05 -7.11
N TYR A 197 -2.66 16.41 -6.16
CA TYR A 197 -1.25 16.03 -6.29
C TYR A 197 -1.06 14.93 -7.33
N THR A 198 -1.92 13.92 -7.32
CA THR A 198 -1.87 12.83 -8.31
C THR A 198 -2.14 13.36 -9.72
N LYS A 199 -3.13 14.25 -9.90
CA LYS A 199 -3.41 14.87 -11.20
C LYS A 199 -2.24 15.71 -11.70
N ALA A 200 -1.62 16.49 -10.82
CA ALA A 200 -0.43 17.26 -11.17
C ALA A 200 0.73 16.34 -11.59
N ALA A 201 0.96 15.25 -10.87
CA ALA A 201 1.97 14.25 -11.20
C ALA A 201 1.71 13.57 -12.55
N LEU A 202 0.46 13.17 -12.85
CA LEU A 202 0.08 12.57 -14.13
C LEU A 202 0.28 13.55 -15.30
N ASN A 203 -0.09 14.82 -15.12
CA ASN A 203 0.14 15.86 -16.12
C ASN A 203 1.65 16.08 -16.34
N ASP A 204 2.45 16.09 -15.28
CA ASP A 204 3.91 16.24 -15.36
C ASP A 204 4.55 15.05 -16.11
N ILE A 205 4.08 13.82 -15.88
CA ILE A 205 4.48 12.63 -16.66
C ILE A 205 4.08 12.78 -18.13
N PHE A 206 2.85 13.21 -18.39
CA PHE A 206 2.35 13.45 -19.75
C PHE A 206 3.25 14.46 -20.50
N PHE A 207 3.50 15.63 -19.93
CA PHE A 207 4.34 16.66 -20.56
C PHE A 207 5.77 16.19 -20.76
N TYR A 208 6.32 15.45 -19.79
CA TYR A 208 7.66 14.85 -19.91
C TYR A 208 7.75 13.96 -21.14
N PHE A 209 6.84 13.00 -21.31
CA PHE A 209 6.87 12.09 -22.45
C PHE A 209 6.40 12.73 -23.76
N ASP A 210 5.51 13.71 -23.73
CA ASP A 210 5.07 14.42 -24.93
C ASP A 210 6.19 15.29 -25.52
N ALA A 211 6.95 15.98 -24.66
CA ALA A 211 8.15 16.67 -25.09
C ALA A 211 9.20 15.69 -25.61
N GLU A 212 9.46 14.61 -24.86
CA GLU A 212 10.53 13.66 -25.15
C GLU A 212 10.29 12.89 -26.45
N ARG A 213 9.07 12.42 -26.72
CA ARG A 213 8.76 11.70 -27.96
C ARG A 213 8.94 12.57 -29.20
N ASN A 214 8.75 13.88 -29.08
CA ASN A 214 8.81 14.85 -30.18
C ASN A 214 10.23 15.36 -30.48
N ILE A 215 11.18 15.14 -29.57
CA ILE A 215 12.60 15.30 -29.90
C ILE A 215 12.95 14.22 -30.93
N GLY A 216 13.59 14.58 -32.04
CA GLY A 216 14.00 13.64 -33.09
C GLY A 216 14.84 12.52 -32.50
N GLY A 217 14.18 11.42 -32.13
CA GLY A 217 14.82 10.32 -31.43
C GLY A 217 15.86 9.63 -32.32
N ARG A 218 16.90 9.07 -31.70
CA ARG A 218 17.93 8.34 -32.44
C ARG A 218 17.29 7.13 -33.11
N THR A 219 17.55 6.94 -34.40
CA THR A 219 17.24 5.70 -35.10
C THR A 219 18.32 4.66 -34.82
N LEU A 220 18.12 3.44 -35.30
CA LEU A 220 19.18 2.43 -35.32
C LEU A 220 20.40 3.00 -36.05
N GLY A 221 21.58 2.70 -35.52
CA GLY A 221 22.84 3.24 -35.99
C GLY A 221 23.99 2.30 -35.74
N ASP A 222 25.06 2.51 -36.49
CA ASP A 222 26.27 1.73 -36.39
C ASP A 222 27.06 2.12 -35.14
N LEU A 223 27.41 1.13 -34.32
CA LEU A 223 28.06 1.36 -33.03
C LEU A 223 29.48 1.94 -33.16
N ILE A 224 30.16 1.66 -34.27
CA ILE A 224 31.54 2.10 -34.53
C ILE A 224 31.50 3.44 -35.26
N ALA A 225 30.74 3.55 -36.35
CA ALA A 225 30.66 4.77 -37.16
C ALA A 225 29.82 5.88 -36.51
N ARG A 226 28.96 5.55 -35.54
CA ARG A 226 28.02 6.46 -34.86
C ARG A 226 27.09 7.20 -35.84
N LYS A 227 26.70 6.52 -36.92
CA LYS A 227 25.81 7.04 -37.97
C LYS A 227 24.57 6.16 -38.11
N PRO A 228 23.42 6.70 -38.57
CA PRO A 228 22.26 5.89 -38.91
C PRO A 228 22.61 4.80 -39.92
N ILE A 229 21.98 3.63 -39.78
CA ILE A 229 22.10 2.52 -40.73
C ILE A 229 20.81 2.36 -41.52
N GLU A 230 20.93 1.89 -42.75
CA GLU A 230 19.80 1.46 -43.57
C GLU A 230 19.30 0.11 -43.04
N CYS A 231 18.01 0.03 -42.74
CA CYS A 231 17.32 -1.16 -42.26
C CYS A 231 16.00 -1.35 -43.01
N SER A 232 15.64 -2.59 -43.31
CA SER A 232 14.30 -2.94 -43.78
C SER A 232 13.35 -3.17 -42.59
N VAL A 233 12.04 -3.12 -42.83
CA VAL A 233 11.04 -3.16 -41.74
C VAL A 233 11.10 -4.46 -40.96
N ASP A 234 11.23 -5.60 -41.65
CA ASP A 234 11.41 -6.93 -41.07
C ASP A 234 12.62 -7.01 -40.13
N GLU A 235 13.77 -6.46 -40.53
CA GLU A 235 14.95 -6.37 -39.68
C GLU A 235 14.68 -5.56 -38.40
N VAL A 236 14.02 -4.40 -38.53
CA VAL A 236 13.71 -3.55 -37.38
C VAL A 236 12.75 -4.24 -36.41
N ILE A 237 11.78 -4.98 -36.93
CA ILE A 237 10.84 -5.79 -36.14
C ILE A 237 11.57 -6.87 -35.36
N ASP A 238 12.48 -7.60 -36.02
CA ASP A 238 13.31 -8.59 -35.35
C ASP A 238 14.16 -7.98 -34.21
N ILE A 239 14.81 -6.85 -34.48
CA ILE A 239 15.58 -6.11 -33.48
C ILE A 239 14.68 -5.68 -32.33
N TYR A 240 13.47 -5.19 -32.58
CA TYR A 240 12.55 -4.78 -31.53
C TYR A 240 12.18 -5.96 -30.60
N HIS A 241 11.85 -7.13 -31.17
CA HIS A 241 11.42 -8.29 -30.40
C HIS A 241 12.54 -8.96 -29.61
N ASN A 242 13.80 -8.84 -30.06
CA ASN A 242 14.95 -9.51 -29.44
C ASN A 242 15.89 -8.55 -28.71
N ALA A 243 15.65 -7.24 -28.78
CA ALA A 243 16.45 -6.26 -28.08
C ALA A 243 16.38 -6.48 -26.56
N ASP A 244 17.55 -6.45 -25.93
CA ASP A 244 17.65 -6.35 -24.48
C ASP A 244 16.86 -5.11 -24.00
N PRO A 245 15.87 -5.28 -23.11
CA PRO A 245 15.12 -4.19 -22.52
C PRO A 245 15.97 -3.04 -21.95
N SER A 246 17.22 -3.30 -21.55
CA SER A 246 18.13 -2.35 -20.92
C SER A 246 18.94 -1.48 -21.90
N LEU A 247 19.05 -1.87 -23.18
CA LEU A 247 20.01 -1.25 -24.12
C LEU A 247 19.43 -0.12 -24.97
N GLY A 248 18.19 0.34 -24.71
CA GLY A 248 17.54 1.42 -25.47
C GLY A 248 17.25 1.10 -26.95
N LEU A 249 17.62 -0.09 -27.43
CA LEU A 249 17.48 -0.51 -28.82
C LEU A 249 16.02 -0.55 -29.28
N ARG A 250 15.09 -0.88 -28.38
CA ARG A 250 13.64 -0.85 -28.68
C ARG A 250 13.16 0.56 -29.02
N GLU A 251 13.67 1.59 -28.34
CA GLU A 251 13.35 2.99 -28.66
C GLU A 251 13.85 3.36 -30.07
N SER A 252 15.10 3.01 -30.37
CA SER A 252 15.70 3.26 -31.68
C SER A 252 15.00 2.49 -32.80
N ALA A 253 14.56 1.26 -32.54
CA ALA A 253 13.80 0.45 -33.49
C ALA A 253 12.48 1.14 -33.85
N ILE A 254 11.68 1.55 -32.86
CA ILE A 254 10.41 2.25 -33.11
C ILE A 254 10.61 3.58 -33.85
N ASN A 255 11.65 4.34 -33.51
CA ASN A 255 12.00 5.55 -34.27
C ASN A 255 12.38 5.24 -35.72
N THR A 256 13.04 4.10 -35.95
CA THR A 256 13.39 3.64 -37.30
C THR A 256 12.14 3.24 -38.09
N LEU A 257 11.18 2.52 -37.49
CA LEU A 257 9.89 2.22 -38.12
C LEU A 257 9.15 3.49 -38.54
N ALA A 258 9.10 4.49 -37.65
CA ALA A 258 8.49 5.79 -37.96
C ALA A 258 9.20 6.52 -39.12
N LYS A 259 10.53 6.38 -39.24
CA LYS A 259 11.31 6.96 -40.33
C LYS A 259 11.07 6.23 -41.66
N LEU A 260 10.92 4.91 -41.63
CA LEU A 260 10.68 4.09 -42.83
C LEU A 260 9.30 4.35 -43.46
N LYS A 261 8.32 4.79 -42.66
CA LYS A 261 6.98 5.18 -43.12
C LYS A 261 6.26 4.09 -43.93
N LYS A 262 6.34 2.84 -43.47
CA LYS A 262 5.70 1.68 -44.09
C LYS A 262 4.48 1.24 -43.28
N ASP A 263 3.34 1.10 -43.95
CA ASP A 263 2.06 0.72 -43.34
C ASP A 263 2.10 -0.69 -42.69
N THR A 264 2.93 -1.59 -43.21
CA THR A 264 3.10 -2.97 -42.72
C THR A 264 3.56 -3.05 -41.26
N ALA A 265 4.17 -1.99 -40.72
CA ALA A 265 4.60 -1.92 -39.33
C ALA A 265 3.46 -1.60 -38.34
N VAL A 266 2.31 -1.10 -38.81
CA VAL A 266 1.25 -0.57 -37.94
C VAL A 266 0.65 -1.64 -37.04
N GLN A 267 0.26 -2.80 -37.61
CA GLN A 267 -0.27 -3.89 -36.78
C GLN A 267 0.74 -4.35 -35.73
N GLU A 268 2.02 -4.49 -36.09
CA GLU A 268 3.05 -4.93 -35.13
C GLU A 268 3.23 -3.95 -33.97
N ILE A 269 3.21 -2.65 -34.25
CA ILE A 269 3.27 -1.62 -33.20
C ILE A 269 2.01 -1.69 -32.32
N CYS A 270 0.83 -1.84 -32.92
CA CYS A 270 -0.44 -1.99 -32.19
C CYS A 270 -0.46 -3.25 -31.32
N ASP A 271 0.04 -4.39 -31.78
CA ASP A 271 0.03 -5.64 -31.02
C ASP A 271 1.09 -5.62 -29.90
N SER A 272 2.21 -4.94 -30.13
CA SER A 272 3.34 -4.85 -29.19
C SER A 272 3.12 -3.83 -28.06
N ILE A 273 2.42 -2.72 -28.32
CA ILE A 273 2.17 -1.66 -27.30
C ILE A 273 1.44 -2.21 -26.05
N TYR A 274 0.64 -3.27 -26.21
CA TYR A 274 -0.08 -3.89 -25.09
C TYR A 274 0.84 -4.65 -24.14
N LYS A 275 1.95 -5.18 -24.64
CA LYS A 275 2.92 -5.98 -23.87
C LYS A 275 4.07 -5.12 -23.34
N GLU A 276 4.33 -3.98 -23.97
CA GLU A 276 5.42 -3.08 -23.60
C GLU A 276 5.27 -2.55 -22.17
N GLN A 277 6.37 -2.57 -21.42
CA GLN A 277 6.45 -2.13 -20.03
C GLN A 277 7.21 -0.80 -19.88
N ASN A 278 7.98 -0.41 -20.90
CA ASN A 278 8.73 0.84 -20.89
C ASN A 278 7.90 1.99 -21.49
N LEU A 279 7.53 2.97 -20.67
CA LEU A 279 6.73 4.13 -21.06
C LEU A 279 7.42 5.01 -22.13
N ARG A 280 8.77 5.06 -22.17
CA ARG A 280 9.50 5.77 -23.25
C ARG A 280 9.25 5.13 -24.61
N VAL A 281 9.25 3.80 -24.64
CA VAL A 281 8.98 3.02 -25.85
C VAL A 281 7.52 3.20 -26.24
N ILE A 282 6.59 3.12 -25.29
CA ILE A 282 5.15 3.36 -25.54
C ILE A 282 4.91 4.76 -26.13
N ALA A 283 5.50 5.80 -25.55
CA ALA A 283 5.35 7.17 -26.05
C ALA A 283 5.83 7.30 -27.52
N ARG A 284 6.95 6.65 -27.86
CA ARG A 284 7.46 6.57 -29.24
C ARG A 284 6.59 5.72 -30.15
N MET A 285 6.04 4.61 -29.66
CA MET A 285 5.12 3.75 -30.43
C MET A 285 3.89 4.54 -30.82
N ILE A 286 3.30 5.28 -29.87
CA ILE A 286 2.16 6.16 -30.12
C ILE A 286 2.50 7.23 -31.16
N ARG A 287 3.68 7.88 -31.05
CA ARG A 287 4.13 8.83 -32.08
C ARG A 287 4.34 8.17 -33.44
N ALA A 288 4.95 6.99 -33.48
CA ALA A 288 5.17 6.23 -34.71
C ALA A 288 3.83 5.90 -35.38
N LEU A 289 2.84 5.45 -34.60
CA LEU A 289 1.48 5.23 -35.08
C LEU A 289 0.88 6.51 -35.66
N SER A 290 1.01 7.65 -34.97
CA SER A 290 0.51 8.91 -35.52
C SER A 290 1.15 9.27 -36.87
N ILE A 291 2.44 9.00 -37.06
CA ILE A 291 3.16 9.25 -38.32
C ILE A 291 2.74 8.28 -39.42
N LEU A 292 2.51 7.01 -39.09
CA LEU A 292 2.18 5.95 -40.06
C LEU A 292 0.71 5.97 -40.49
N THR A 293 -0.16 6.54 -39.67
CA THR A 293 -1.62 6.48 -39.86
C THR A 293 -2.24 7.84 -40.11
N ASP A 294 -1.47 8.92 -39.96
CA ASP A 294 -1.93 10.31 -39.96
C ASP A 294 -3.03 10.61 -38.91
N GLU A 295 -3.15 9.76 -37.89
CA GLU A 295 -4.12 9.89 -36.79
C GLU A 295 -3.47 10.51 -35.54
N TYR A 296 -4.25 11.28 -34.78
CA TYR A 296 -3.75 11.87 -33.54
C TYR A 296 -4.02 11.00 -32.32
N PHE A 297 -2.95 10.52 -31.69
CA PHE A 297 -2.97 9.84 -30.40
C PHE A 297 -2.27 10.66 -29.31
N GLU A 298 -3.00 10.84 -28.20
CA GLU A 298 -2.46 11.49 -27.00
C GLU A 298 -1.36 10.62 -26.37
N THR A 299 -0.35 11.26 -25.77
CA THR A 299 0.80 10.58 -25.18
C THR A 299 0.36 9.60 -24.09
N LEU A 300 0.87 8.37 -24.16
CA LEU A 300 0.54 7.25 -23.26
C LEU A 300 -0.93 6.81 -23.26
N ASP A 301 -1.78 7.30 -24.17
CA ASP A 301 -3.17 6.85 -24.28
C ASP A 301 -3.30 5.53 -25.06
N ILE A 302 -2.93 4.44 -24.40
CA ILE A 302 -2.99 3.07 -24.93
C ILE A 302 -4.44 2.66 -25.21
N ASN A 303 -5.40 3.17 -24.43
CA ASN A 303 -6.83 2.83 -24.57
C ASN A 303 -7.43 3.42 -25.85
N LYS A 304 -7.04 4.64 -26.22
CA LYS A 304 -7.44 5.23 -27.50
C LYS A 304 -6.85 4.47 -28.68
N VAL A 305 -5.57 4.09 -28.61
CA VAL A 305 -4.95 3.21 -29.63
C VAL A 305 -5.72 1.89 -29.74
N LYS A 306 -6.07 1.26 -28.61
CA LYS A 306 -6.85 0.01 -28.59
C LYS A 306 -8.22 0.16 -29.23
N THR A 307 -8.91 1.23 -28.89
CA THR A 307 -10.26 1.51 -29.40
C THR A 307 -10.23 1.79 -30.90
N TRP A 308 -9.26 2.58 -31.34
CA TRP A 308 -9.02 2.87 -32.75
C TRP A 308 -8.68 1.58 -33.51
N TRP A 309 -7.69 0.82 -33.06
CA TRP A 309 -7.28 -0.43 -33.72
C TRP A 309 -8.44 -1.41 -33.79
N GLY A 310 -9.24 -1.56 -32.74
CA GLY A 310 -10.41 -2.44 -32.71
C GLY A 310 -11.44 -2.14 -33.81
N LYS A 311 -11.67 -0.85 -34.11
CA LYS A 311 -12.71 -0.37 -35.03
C LYS A 311 -12.19 0.05 -36.41
N ASN A 312 -10.87 0.03 -36.63
CA ASN A 312 -10.27 0.60 -37.84
C ASN A 312 -10.72 -0.16 -39.10
N PRO A 313 -11.33 0.51 -40.10
CA PRO A 313 -11.72 -0.13 -41.37
C PRO A 313 -10.52 -0.52 -42.23
N ASN A 314 -9.36 0.11 -42.05
CA ASN A 314 -8.14 -0.11 -42.83
C ASN A 314 -7.25 -1.22 -42.27
N LYS A 315 -7.78 -2.15 -41.47
CA LYS A 315 -6.98 -3.26 -40.90
C LYS A 315 -6.25 -4.08 -41.94
N GLU A 316 -6.87 -4.34 -43.09
CA GLU A 316 -6.22 -5.12 -44.16
C GLU A 316 -5.01 -4.37 -44.74
N LYS A 317 -5.08 -3.04 -44.86
CA LYS A 317 -3.95 -2.20 -45.28
C LYS A 317 -2.79 -2.28 -44.29
N TYR A 318 -3.11 -2.29 -42.99
CA TYR A 318 -2.13 -2.28 -41.90
C TYR A 318 -1.70 -3.66 -41.45
N LYS A 319 -2.13 -4.70 -42.16
CA LYS A 319 -1.92 -6.08 -41.76
C LYS A 319 -0.43 -6.41 -41.72
N SER A 320 0.00 -7.00 -40.61
CA SER A 320 1.36 -7.49 -40.47
C SER A 320 1.58 -8.73 -41.33
N CYS A 321 2.76 -8.79 -41.94
CA CYS A 321 3.25 -9.89 -42.74
C CYS A 321 4.47 -10.60 -42.11
N TYR A 322 4.84 -10.25 -40.88
CA TYR A 322 6.13 -10.64 -40.30
C TYR A 322 6.04 -11.84 -39.34
N LYS A 323 4.87 -12.43 -39.18
CA LYS A 323 4.69 -13.62 -38.33
C LYS A 323 5.52 -14.78 -38.84
N GLU A 324 5.42 -15.10 -40.12
CA GLU A 324 6.17 -16.17 -40.77
C GLU A 324 7.68 -15.89 -40.74
N TYR A 325 8.08 -14.63 -40.90
CA TYR A 325 9.46 -14.19 -40.76
C TYR A 325 10.02 -14.42 -39.35
N LEU A 326 9.28 -14.04 -38.31
CA LEU A 326 9.68 -14.28 -36.92
C LEU A 326 9.74 -15.77 -36.60
N GLU A 327 8.84 -16.57 -37.18
CA GLU A 327 8.89 -18.03 -37.07
C GLU A 327 10.15 -18.60 -37.74
N ALA A 328 10.48 -18.16 -38.96
CA ALA A 328 11.71 -18.55 -39.65
C ALA A 328 12.95 -18.26 -38.79
N LEU A 329 13.04 -17.05 -38.22
CA LEU A 329 14.14 -16.69 -37.32
C LEU A 329 14.20 -17.54 -36.06
N ALA A 330 13.06 -17.92 -35.49
CA ALA A 330 13.02 -18.81 -34.33
C ALA A 330 13.63 -20.18 -34.65
N TYR A 331 13.35 -20.75 -35.84
CA TYR A 331 13.97 -21.98 -36.32
C TYR A 331 15.49 -21.83 -36.49
N ILE A 332 15.91 -20.75 -37.14
CA ILE A 332 17.32 -20.43 -37.41
C ILE A 332 18.10 -20.31 -36.10
N ARG A 333 17.56 -19.61 -35.09
CA ARG A 333 18.25 -19.40 -33.80
C ARG A 333 18.30 -20.65 -32.94
N LYS A 334 17.31 -21.54 -33.07
CA LYS A 334 17.24 -22.76 -32.25
C LYS A 334 18.33 -23.77 -32.60
N LYS A 335 18.89 -23.70 -33.81
CA LYS A 335 19.82 -24.72 -34.32
C LYS A 335 21.04 -24.08 -34.98
N SER A 336 22.21 -24.66 -34.72
CA SER A 336 23.45 -24.22 -35.36
C SER A 336 23.53 -24.53 -36.85
N SER A 337 22.81 -25.56 -37.31
CA SER A 337 22.66 -25.93 -38.72
C SER A 337 21.28 -26.57 -38.95
N LEU A 338 20.70 -26.34 -40.12
CA LEU A 338 19.40 -26.87 -40.54
C LEU A 338 19.60 -27.97 -41.58
N SER A 339 18.76 -29.02 -41.55
CA SER A 339 18.71 -29.99 -42.64
C SER A 339 18.15 -29.37 -43.93
N ASP A 340 18.22 -30.07 -45.05
CA ASP A 340 17.64 -29.62 -46.31
C ASP A 340 16.12 -29.43 -46.22
N GLU A 341 15.42 -30.33 -45.52
CA GLU A 341 13.97 -30.21 -45.29
C GLU A 341 13.64 -28.99 -44.43
N GLU A 342 14.43 -28.74 -43.39
CA GLU A 342 14.23 -27.59 -42.50
C GLU A 342 14.57 -26.28 -43.21
N SER A 343 15.60 -26.28 -44.06
CA SER A 343 15.96 -25.15 -44.92
C SER A 343 14.82 -24.87 -45.91
N LYS A 344 14.24 -25.89 -46.54
CA LYS A 344 13.05 -25.74 -47.41
C LYS A 344 11.85 -25.16 -46.66
N TYR A 345 11.63 -25.59 -45.41
CA TYR A 345 10.57 -25.02 -44.57
C TYR A 345 10.82 -23.53 -44.28
N VAL A 346 12.02 -23.16 -43.84
CA VAL A 346 12.43 -21.77 -43.60
C VAL A 346 12.27 -20.92 -44.87
N ILE A 347 12.72 -21.42 -46.02
CA ILE A 347 12.54 -20.75 -47.32
C ILE A 347 11.07 -20.46 -47.60
N SER A 348 10.16 -21.40 -47.32
CA SER A 348 8.72 -21.22 -47.56
C SER A 348 8.09 -20.17 -46.65
N LEU A 349 8.58 -20.01 -45.41
CA LEU A 349 8.13 -18.97 -44.49
C LEU A 349 8.61 -17.59 -44.95
N LEU A 350 9.87 -17.50 -45.38
CA LEU A 350 10.45 -16.25 -45.89
C LEU A 350 9.78 -15.82 -47.21
N GLU A 351 9.45 -16.77 -48.08
CA GLU A 351 8.70 -16.52 -49.32
C GLU A 351 7.34 -15.87 -49.06
N LYS A 352 6.55 -16.41 -48.12
CA LYS A 352 5.27 -15.79 -47.72
C LYS A 352 5.43 -14.35 -47.22
N THR A 353 6.49 -14.09 -46.47
CA THR A 353 6.80 -12.72 -46.00
C THR A 353 7.08 -11.80 -47.20
N ILE A 354 7.91 -12.26 -48.13
CA ILE A 354 8.33 -11.50 -49.33
C ILE A 354 7.16 -11.25 -50.30
N GLU A 355 6.23 -12.20 -50.42
CA GLU A 355 5.02 -12.05 -51.22
C GLU A 355 4.11 -10.93 -50.69
N MET A 356 4.03 -10.80 -49.36
CA MET A 356 3.23 -9.78 -48.69
C MET A 356 3.96 -8.43 -48.59
N ASP A 357 5.27 -8.44 -48.37
CA ASP A 357 6.14 -7.26 -48.34
C ASP A 357 7.35 -7.46 -49.26
N PRO A 358 7.27 -6.99 -50.52
CA PRO A 358 8.38 -7.09 -51.47
C PRO A 358 9.66 -6.38 -51.04
N ASP A 359 9.58 -5.46 -50.06
CA ASP A 359 10.69 -4.69 -49.48
C ASP A 359 11.23 -5.32 -48.17
N ALA A 360 10.82 -6.54 -47.82
CA ALA A 360 11.40 -7.33 -46.73
C ALA A 360 12.82 -7.83 -47.10
N LEU A 361 13.78 -6.91 -47.11
CA LEU A 361 15.14 -7.15 -47.62
C LEU A 361 15.90 -8.17 -46.77
N HIS A 362 15.70 -8.19 -45.44
CA HIS A 362 16.39 -9.15 -44.58
C HIS A 362 15.87 -10.57 -44.80
N ALA A 363 14.55 -10.74 -44.94
CA ALA A 363 13.93 -12.00 -45.30
C ALA A 363 14.45 -12.52 -46.64
N ARG A 364 14.61 -11.63 -47.64
CA ARG A 364 15.16 -11.97 -48.96
C ARG A 364 16.63 -12.43 -48.87
N CYS A 365 17.44 -11.71 -48.11
CA CYS A 365 18.83 -12.09 -47.81
C CYS A 365 18.93 -13.46 -47.12
N LEU A 366 18.11 -13.72 -46.10
CA LEU A 366 18.07 -15.01 -45.42
C LEU A 366 17.60 -16.12 -46.36
N ARG A 367 16.60 -15.85 -47.21
CA ARG A 367 16.13 -16.81 -48.22
C ARG A 367 17.28 -17.21 -49.15
N ALA A 368 18.08 -16.25 -49.61
CA ALA A 368 19.27 -16.52 -50.42
C ALA A 368 20.28 -17.41 -49.71
N ALA A 369 20.57 -17.15 -48.42
CA ALA A 369 21.48 -17.96 -47.62
C ALA A 369 21.02 -19.42 -47.53
N TYR A 370 19.74 -19.65 -47.24
CA TYR A 370 19.19 -21.01 -47.13
C TYR A 370 19.00 -21.70 -48.47
N LEU A 371 18.76 -20.97 -49.56
CA LEU A 371 18.82 -21.52 -50.92
C LEU A 371 20.23 -22.01 -51.24
N ALA A 372 21.25 -21.22 -50.88
CA ALA A 372 22.64 -21.64 -51.03
C ALA A 372 22.98 -22.87 -50.19
N ASN A 373 22.48 -22.96 -48.95
CA ASN A 373 22.68 -24.13 -48.08
C ASN A 373 22.17 -25.44 -48.72
N ILE A 374 21.08 -25.39 -49.49
CA ILE A 374 20.53 -26.55 -50.23
C ILE A 374 21.06 -26.65 -51.67
N GLY A 375 22.15 -25.96 -52.00
CA GLY A 375 22.84 -26.03 -53.30
C GLY A 375 22.20 -25.23 -54.44
N LYS A 376 21.15 -24.43 -54.17
CA LYS A 376 20.47 -23.60 -55.18
C LYS A 376 21.12 -22.21 -55.31
N TYR A 377 22.36 -22.19 -55.78
CA TYR A 377 23.16 -20.96 -55.82
C TYR A 377 22.64 -19.91 -56.80
N ASP A 378 22.07 -20.32 -57.93
CA ASP A 378 21.58 -19.38 -58.94
C ASP A 378 20.30 -18.69 -58.47
N ASP A 379 19.40 -19.42 -57.80
CA ASP A 379 18.21 -18.85 -57.16
C ASP A 379 18.61 -17.86 -56.04
N ALA A 380 19.63 -18.21 -55.24
CA ALA A 380 20.17 -17.32 -54.22
C ALA A 380 20.75 -16.01 -54.81
N GLU A 381 21.45 -16.10 -55.94
CA GLU A 381 21.98 -14.93 -56.63
C GLU A 381 20.86 -14.02 -57.17
N ILE A 382 19.76 -14.60 -57.68
CA ILE A 382 18.58 -13.85 -58.12
C ILE A 382 18.00 -13.05 -56.95
N GLU A 383 17.85 -13.67 -55.78
CA GLU A 383 17.33 -12.99 -54.59
C GLU A 383 18.23 -11.82 -54.16
N LEU A 384 19.55 -11.99 -54.14
CA LEU A 384 20.49 -10.92 -53.77
C LEU A 384 20.52 -9.79 -54.82
N LYS A 385 20.38 -10.10 -56.12
CA LYS A 385 20.22 -9.07 -57.16
C LYS A 385 18.94 -8.26 -56.98
N GLU A 386 17.86 -8.89 -56.51
CA GLU A 386 16.62 -8.19 -56.20
C GLU A 386 16.76 -7.28 -54.97
N VAL A 387 17.56 -7.66 -53.96
CA VAL A 387 17.93 -6.76 -52.84
C VAL A 387 18.77 -5.59 -53.36
N GLU A 388 19.79 -5.84 -54.19
CA GLU A 388 20.67 -4.81 -54.75
C GLU A 388 19.90 -3.75 -55.55
N LYS A 389 18.93 -4.17 -56.36
CA LYS A 389 18.04 -3.25 -57.11
C LYS A 389 17.22 -2.34 -56.20
N ARG A 390 16.80 -2.83 -55.02
CA ARG A 390 15.97 -2.09 -54.06
C ARG A 390 16.80 -1.20 -53.15
N ASN A 391 17.93 -1.71 -52.66
CA ASN A 391 18.83 -1.00 -51.77
C ASN A 391 20.25 -1.55 -51.86
N ASN A 392 21.08 -0.90 -52.67
CA ASN A 392 22.51 -1.21 -52.82
C ASN A 392 23.38 -0.72 -51.64
N ASN A 393 22.80 -0.01 -50.66
CA ASN A 393 23.47 0.41 -49.43
C ASN A 393 23.04 -0.44 -48.22
N TYR A 394 22.38 -1.57 -48.46
CA TYR A 394 21.96 -2.49 -47.41
C TYR A 394 23.11 -3.42 -47.00
N ARG A 395 23.70 -3.21 -45.82
CA ARG A 395 24.89 -3.96 -45.37
C ARG A 395 24.77 -5.49 -45.49
N TRP A 396 23.59 -6.05 -45.22
CA TRP A 396 23.37 -7.48 -45.24
C TRP A 396 23.42 -8.05 -46.66
N LEU A 397 23.11 -7.27 -47.70
CA LEU A 397 23.28 -7.68 -49.09
C LEU A 397 24.68 -8.23 -49.33
N TYR A 398 25.70 -7.42 -49.01
CA TYR A 398 27.09 -7.78 -49.27
C TYR A 398 27.59 -8.87 -48.31
N TYR A 399 27.06 -8.93 -47.09
CA TYR A 399 27.33 -10.04 -46.18
C TYR A 399 26.87 -11.38 -46.77
N PHE A 400 25.64 -11.45 -47.27
CA PHE A 400 25.09 -12.69 -47.84
C PHE A 400 25.61 -12.98 -49.26
N GLN A 401 26.01 -11.96 -50.03
CA GLN A 401 26.79 -12.17 -51.25
C GLN A 401 28.14 -12.83 -50.94
N ALA A 402 28.84 -12.38 -49.89
CA ALA A 402 30.07 -13.02 -49.46
C ALA A 402 29.85 -14.49 -49.10
N GLU A 403 28.77 -14.78 -48.37
CA GLU A 403 28.38 -16.14 -48.02
C GLU A 403 28.16 -17.01 -49.27
N LEU A 404 27.39 -16.52 -50.24
CA LEU A 404 27.14 -17.21 -51.51
C LEU A 404 28.45 -17.47 -52.28
N PHE A 405 29.38 -16.52 -52.28
CA PHE A 405 30.68 -16.69 -52.91
C PHE A 405 31.55 -17.74 -52.20
N VAL A 406 31.49 -17.85 -50.87
CA VAL A 406 32.14 -18.92 -50.11
C VAL A 406 31.58 -20.28 -50.52
N TRP A 407 30.25 -20.42 -50.61
CA TRP A 407 29.63 -21.67 -51.09
C TRP A 407 30.07 -22.05 -52.51
N ARG A 408 30.27 -21.05 -53.38
CA ARG A 408 30.84 -21.22 -54.73
C ARG A 408 32.38 -21.33 -54.76
N LYS A 409 33.06 -21.34 -53.62
CA LYS A 409 34.52 -21.37 -53.47
C LYS A 409 35.26 -20.20 -54.15
N ASN A 410 34.60 -19.06 -54.31
CA ASN A 410 35.17 -17.84 -54.86
C ASN A 410 35.56 -16.88 -53.73
N TYR A 411 36.66 -17.17 -53.05
CA TYR A 411 37.06 -16.46 -51.83
C TYR A 411 37.46 -15.00 -52.07
N ASP A 412 38.04 -14.66 -53.22
CA ASP A 412 38.41 -13.29 -53.55
C ASP A 412 37.19 -12.37 -53.60
N LYS A 413 36.11 -12.80 -54.29
CA LYS A 413 34.84 -12.06 -54.32
C LYS A 413 34.13 -12.04 -52.97
N ALA A 414 34.29 -13.10 -52.16
CA ALA A 414 33.76 -13.11 -50.82
C ALA A 414 34.41 -12.02 -49.96
N ILE A 415 35.74 -11.90 -50.00
CA ILE A 415 36.50 -10.87 -49.28
C ILE A 415 36.11 -9.46 -49.75
N GLU A 416 35.98 -9.24 -51.06
CA GLU A 416 35.51 -7.96 -51.62
C GLU A 416 34.14 -7.58 -51.05
N SER A 417 33.20 -8.53 -51.01
CA SER A 417 31.86 -8.33 -50.49
C SER A 417 31.85 -8.07 -48.97
N LEU A 418 32.67 -8.79 -48.19
CA LEU A 418 32.84 -8.52 -46.75
C LEU A 418 33.39 -7.12 -46.49
N ASN A 419 34.38 -6.69 -47.26
CA ASN A 419 34.95 -5.34 -47.18
C ASN A 419 33.91 -4.26 -47.49
N GLN A 420 33.05 -4.50 -48.49
CA GLN A 420 31.96 -3.59 -48.83
C GLN A 420 30.91 -3.53 -47.70
N ALA A 421 30.51 -4.67 -47.13
CA ALA A 421 29.59 -4.72 -46.00
C ALA A 421 30.12 -3.90 -44.80
N MET A 422 31.40 -4.08 -44.45
CA MET A 422 32.06 -3.36 -43.35
C MET A 422 32.34 -1.89 -43.67
N SER A 423 32.46 -1.51 -44.94
CA SER A 423 32.53 -0.10 -45.33
C SER A 423 31.19 0.62 -45.11
N ILE A 424 30.07 -0.07 -45.35
CA ILE A 424 28.72 0.46 -45.15
C ILE A 424 28.36 0.51 -43.65
N SER A 425 28.62 -0.58 -42.94
CA SER A 425 28.34 -0.69 -41.50
C SER A 425 29.51 -1.36 -40.80
N PRO A 426 30.47 -0.56 -40.30
CA PRO A 426 31.65 -1.07 -39.60
C PRO A 426 31.36 -2.08 -38.49
N SER A 427 30.26 -1.91 -37.75
CA SER A 427 29.88 -2.82 -36.66
C SER A 427 29.55 -4.26 -37.11
N ILE A 428 29.29 -4.48 -38.41
CA ILE A 428 29.09 -5.83 -38.96
C ILE A 428 30.35 -6.70 -38.86
N GLU A 429 31.54 -6.11 -38.59
CA GLU A 429 32.77 -6.87 -38.39
C GLU A 429 32.62 -7.97 -37.32
N ASN A 430 31.80 -7.73 -36.29
CA ASN A 430 31.54 -8.71 -35.24
C ASN A 430 30.74 -9.90 -35.77
N ASN A 431 29.75 -9.65 -36.64
CA ASN A 431 29.01 -10.71 -37.33
C ASN A 431 29.93 -11.52 -38.24
N VAL A 432 30.86 -10.88 -38.94
CA VAL A 432 31.84 -11.57 -39.81
C VAL A 432 32.78 -12.44 -38.98
N LYS A 433 33.38 -11.89 -37.90
CA LYS A 433 34.31 -12.61 -37.01
C LYS A 433 33.68 -13.84 -36.34
N ASN A 434 32.39 -13.75 -36.00
CA ASN A 434 31.67 -14.81 -35.28
C ASN A 434 31.04 -15.87 -36.20
N ALA A 435 30.94 -15.62 -37.51
CA ALA A 435 30.27 -16.53 -38.43
C ALA A 435 31.19 -17.68 -38.85
N LEU A 436 30.73 -18.92 -38.62
CA LEU A 436 31.51 -20.13 -38.92
C LEU A 436 31.91 -20.24 -40.40
N ILE A 437 31.05 -19.76 -41.31
CA ILE A 437 31.28 -19.80 -42.76
C ILE A 437 32.49 -18.94 -43.20
N PHE A 438 32.84 -17.90 -42.42
CA PHE A 438 33.97 -17.03 -42.73
C PHE A 438 35.24 -17.36 -41.94
N LYS A 439 35.24 -18.42 -41.12
CA LYS A 439 36.35 -18.75 -40.20
C LYS A 439 37.73 -18.79 -40.89
N ASP A 440 37.76 -19.27 -42.14
CA ASP A 440 38.99 -19.45 -42.91
C ASP A 440 39.40 -18.14 -43.62
N LEU A 441 38.43 -17.24 -43.87
CA LEU A 441 38.67 -15.93 -44.47
C LEU A 441 39.11 -14.87 -43.44
N VAL A 442 38.70 -14.98 -42.18
CA VAL A 442 38.95 -13.95 -41.13
C VAL A 442 40.44 -13.61 -40.95
N LYS A 443 41.36 -14.55 -41.30
CA LYS A 443 42.81 -14.36 -41.21
C LYS A 443 43.44 -13.80 -42.49
N ASP A 444 42.66 -13.64 -43.56
CA ASP A 444 43.16 -13.18 -44.84
C ASP A 444 43.54 -11.69 -44.76
N PRO A 445 44.77 -11.31 -45.17
CA PRO A 445 45.26 -9.93 -45.08
C PRO A 445 44.52 -8.95 -46.01
N GLN A 446 43.73 -9.43 -46.96
CA GLN A 446 42.91 -8.59 -47.83
C GLN A 446 41.63 -8.09 -47.14
N ILE A 447 41.24 -8.68 -46.01
CA ILE A 447 40.12 -8.18 -45.21
C ILE A 447 40.54 -6.89 -44.48
N LYS A 448 39.75 -5.83 -44.67
CA LYS A 448 39.97 -4.49 -44.11
C LYS A 448 39.10 -4.31 -42.87
N TRP A 449 39.63 -4.71 -41.71
CA TRP A 449 38.91 -4.60 -40.45
C TRP A 449 38.73 -3.13 -40.01
N PRO A 450 37.50 -2.67 -39.75
CA PRO A 450 37.26 -1.29 -39.30
C PRO A 450 37.93 -0.97 -37.96
N SER A 451 37.95 -1.93 -37.03
CA SER A 451 38.57 -1.77 -35.70
C SER A 451 40.09 -1.52 -35.73
N GLU A 452 40.77 -1.95 -36.78
CA GLU A 452 42.22 -1.74 -36.94
C GLU A 452 42.57 -0.31 -37.34
N LYS A 453 41.62 0.44 -37.93
CA LYS A 453 41.82 1.86 -38.28
C LYS A 453 41.56 2.83 -37.14
N THR A 454 40.92 2.36 -36.06
CA THR A 454 40.54 3.18 -34.90
C THR A 454 41.52 3.08 -33.72
N LYS A 455 42.57 2.28 -33.85
CA LYS A 455 43.73 2.27 -32.94
C LYS A 455 44.82 3.19 -33.50
#